data_AF-A0A2N0I0W9-F1
#
_entry.id   AF-A0A2N0I0W9-F1
#
_cell.length_a   1.000
_cell.length_b   1.000
_cell.length_c   1.000
_cell.angle_alpha   90.00
_cell.angle_beta   90.00
_cell.angle_gamma   90.00
#
_symmetry.space_group_name_H-M   'P 1'
#
loop_
_entity.id
_entity.type
_entity.pdbx_description
1 polymer ?
#
loop_
_entity_poly.entity_id
_entity_poly.type
_entity_poly.pdbx_seq_one_letter_code
_entity_poly.pdbx_strand_id
1 'polypeptide(L)'
;MISPAFASILASGRAQFNARAAEARRRFPALDMAAFGAFLHDGVDPLVVAVAAAAPERVGGATLAAYDMALELVGHGLAGPAAKNPFLNTVWRELAPQFAPLLATAPVDVLGMLSNAAIHIASVAGARPAQWQAGMAAVAPQVGSVAQLRAVGQVLAWRAGVAHFRLGALAAADTLPPALALAAFGEPGAQWPQVHAQLMANPWRGNADGREFGSFTGLGGDFGTPPQVRATADGFVVRSAERHYLLVADACGAVLHSATAQEYEQANTGMPPSVRLDGATVHVGARSIALDLPAGDIALAANAHTLAITSPWTHAIRLLPLA
;
A
#
# COMPACT_ATOMS: atom_id res chain seq x y z
N MET A 1 -0.57 -22.37 22.92
CA MET A 1 -1.42 -22.23 24.13
C MET A 1 -1.70 -20.75 24.32
N ILE A 2 -2.95 -20.35 24.56
CA ILE A 2 -3.30 -18.94 24.84
C ILE A 2 -2.65 -18.50 26.16
N SER A 3 -2.18 -17.26 26.21
CA SER A 3 -1.52 -16.69 27.39
C SER A 3 -2.42 -16.68 28.63
N PRO A 4 -1.84 -16.73 29.85
CA PRO A 4 -2.61 -16.63 31.08
C PRO A 4 -3.45 -15.35 31.17
N ALA A 5 -2.93 -14.23 30.65
CA ALA A 5 -3.62 -12.94 30.63
C ALA A 5 -4.91 -13.02 29.80
N PHE A 6 -4.82 -13.53 28.56
CA PHE A 6 -5.99 -13.65 27.71
C PHE A 6 -6.98 -14.71 28.22
N ALA A 7 -6.48 -15.85 28.71
CA ALA A 7 -7.31 -16.89 29.31
C ALA A 7 -8.11 -16.39 30.52
N SER A 8 -7.50 -15.57 31.39
CA SER A 8 -8.18 -14.97 32.54
C SER A 8 -9.32 -14.04 32.12
N ILE A 9 -9.08 -13.18 31.12
CA ILE A 9 -10.10 -12.27 30.57
C ILE A 9 -11.27 -13.07 29.97
N LEU A 10 -10.97 -14.06 29.11
CA LEU A 10 -11.99 -14.93 28.51
C LEU A 10 -12.79 -15.69 29.56
N ALA A 11 -12.14 -16.18 30.62
CA ALA A 11 -12.80 -16.87 31.72
C ALA A 11 -13.76 -15.93 32.49
N SER A 12 -13.31 -14.72 32.83
CA SER A 12 -14.15 -13.72 33.52
C SER A 12 -15.34 -13.24 32.67
N GLY A 13 -15.15 -13.18 31.34
CA GLY A 13 -16.14 -12.70 30.38
C GLY A 13 -16.88 -13.81 29.64
N ARG A 14 -16.82 -15.08 30.11
CA ARG A 14 -17.21 -16.28 29.33
C ARG A 14 -18.60 -16.16 28.69
N ALA A 15 -19.60 -15.72 29.45
CA ALA A 15 -20.96 -15.57 28.94
C ALA A 15 -21.04 -14.52 27.82
N GLN A 16 -20.33 -13.40 27.97
CA GLN A 16 -20.30 -12.30 27.01
C GLN A 16 -19.62 -12.70 25.68
N PHE A 17 -18.45 -13.35 25.75
CA PHE A 17 -17.74 -13.81 24.55
C PHE A 17 -18.51 -14.93 23.82
N ASN A 18 -19.10 -15.86 24.55
CA ASN A 18 -19.92 -16.92 23.96
C ASN A 18 -21.16 -16.36 23.24
N ALA A 19 -21.81 -15.35 23.81
CA ALA A 19 -22.96 -14.68 23.18
C ALA A 19 -22.57 -14.04 21.84
N ARG A 20 -21.43 -13.33 21.79
CA ARG A 20 -20.87 -12.74 20.57
C ARG A 20 -20.54 -13.77 19.51
N ALA A 21 -19.87 -14.87 19.89
CA ALA A 21 -19.58 -15.96 18.97
C ALA A 21 -20.86 -16.58 18.40
N ALA A 22 -21.89 -16.77 19.23
CA ALA A 22 -23.19 -17.28 18.77
C ALA A 22 -23.89 -16.31 17.81
N GLU A 23 -23.81 -15.01 18.07
CA GLU A 23 -24.33 -13.97 17.17
C GLU A 23 -23.58 -13.94 15.84
N ALA A 24 -22.26 -13.97 15.87
CA ALA A 24 -21.43 -14.00 14.67
C ALA A 24 -21.70 -15.24 13.81
N ARG A 25 -21.94 -16.42 14.40
CA ARG A 25 -22.35 -17.62 13.65
C ARG A 25 -23.70 -17.47 12.94
N ARG A 26 -24.62 -16.66 13.48
CA ARG A 26 -25.88 -16.34 12.81
C ARG A 26 -25.67 -15.37 11.65
N ARG A 27 -24.78 -14.39 11.82
CA ARG A 27 -24.44 -13.39 10.79
C ARG A 27 -23.59 -13.98 9.66
N PHE A 28 -22.68 -14.88 9.99
CA PHE A 28 -21.74 -15.54 9.08
C PHE A 28 -21.93 -17.07 9.16
N PRO A 29 -22.89 -17.65 8.41
CA PRO A 29 -23.14 -19.09 8.46
C PRO A 29 -21.94 -19.97 8.10
N ALA A 30 -20.99 -19.44 7.31
CA ALA A 30 -19.76 -20.10 6.91
C ALA A 30 -18.57 -19.86 7.88
N LEU A 31 -18.80 -19.23 9.04
CA LEU A 31 -17.75 -18.97 10.02
C LEU A 31 -17.15 -20.28 10.55
N ASP A 32 -15.87 -20.49 10.24
CA ASP A 32 -15.09 -21.60 10.79
C ASP A 32 -14.58 -21.24 12.19
N MET A 33 -15.16 -21.88 13.20
CA MET A 33 -14.79 -21.67 14.61
C MET A 33 -13.39 -22.18 14.95
N ALA A 34 -12.85 -23.16 14.19
CA ALA A 34 -11.47 -23.61 14.37
C ALA A 34 -10.48 -22.57 13.82
N ALA A 35 -10.76 -22.01 12.64
CA ALA A 35 -9.99 -20.90 12.08
C ALA A 35 -10.05 -19.66 12.98
N PHE A 36 -11.22 -19.36 13.55
CA PHE A 36 -11.37 -18.28 14.52
C PHE A 36 -10.53 -18.54 15.78
N GLY A 37 -10.59 -19.76 16.34
CA GLY A 37 -9.76 -20.14 17.49
C GLY A 37 -8.26 -20.03 17.23
N ALA A 38 -7.81 -20.43 16.03
CA ALA A 38 -6.42 -20.26 15.61
C ALA A 38 -6.04 -18.77 15.50
N PHE A 39 -6.91 -17.93 14.94
CA PHE A 39 -6.66 -16.49 14.85
C PHE A 39 -6.67 -15.80 16.22
N LEU A 40 -7.51 -16.25 17.16
CA LEU A 40 -7.45 -15.77 18.55
C LEU A 40 -6.09 -16.09 19.18
N HIS A 41 -5.55 -17.28 18.92
CA HIS A 41 -4.26 -17.68 19.45
C HIS A 41 -3.09 -16.91 18.79
N ASP A 42 -3.05 -16.87 17.46
CA ASP A 42 -1.88 -16.35 16.74
C ASP A 42 -1.91 -14.83 16.54
N GLY A 43 -3.11 -14.24 16.41
CA GLY A 43 -3.30 -12.82 16.15
C GLY A 43 -3.73 -12.04 17.38
N VAL A 44 -4.74 -12.53 18.13
CA VAL A 44 -5.30 -11.77 19.27
C VAL A 44 -4.45 -11.90 20.52
N ASP A 45 -3.96 -13.09 20.87
CA ASP A 45 -3.20 -13.29 22.11
C ASP A 45 -1.96 -12.37 22.24
N PRO A 46 -1.11 -12.19 21.20
CA PRO A 46 0.05 -11.30 21.29
C PRO A 46 -0.32 -9.84 21.58
N LEU A 47 -1.43 -9.33 21.02
CA LEU A 47 -1.87 -7.96 21.28
C LEU A 47 -2.41 -7.82 22.70
N VAL A 48 -3.11 -8.85 23.22
CA VAL A 48 -3.62 -8.86 24.60
C VAL A 48 -2.44 -8.85 25.58
N VAL A 49 -1.41 -9.65 25.33
CA VAL A 49 -0.18 -9.65 26.14
C VAL A 49 0.50 -8.28 26.13
N ALA A 50 0.64 -7.66 24.95
CA ALA A 50 1.31 -6.36 24.83
C ALA A 50 0.51 -5.23 25.51
N VAL A 51 -0.82 -5.22 25.37
CA VAL A 51 -1.68 -4.25 26.06
C VAL A 51 -1.69 -4.50 27.57
N ALA A 52 -1.73 -5.76 28.02
CA ALA A 52 -1.65 -6.09 29.44
C ALA A 52 -0.34 -5.60 30.08
N ALA A 53 0.76 -5.66 29.34
CA ALA A 53 2.05 -5.15 29.80
C ALA A 53 2.12 -3.61 29.83
N ALA A 54 1.48 -2.93 28.87
CA ALA A 54 1.53 -1.47 28.75
C ALA A 54 0.47 -0.73 29.61
N ALA A 55 -0.74 -1.30 29.73
CA ALA A 55 -1.89 -0.71 30.41
C ALA A 55 -2.83 -1.83 30.92
N PRO A 56 -2.48 -2.51 32.03
CA PRO A 56 -3.23 -3.66 32.57
C PRO A 56 -4.72 -3.37 32.79
N GLU A 57 -5.07 -2.16 33.21
CA GLU A 57 -6.44 -1.71 33.48
C GLU A 57 -7.29 -1.52 32.21
N ARG A 58 -6.65 -1.43 31.04
CA ARG A 58 -7.31 -1.21 29.74
C ARG A 58 -7.45 -2.48 28.91
N VAL A 59 -6.75 -3.56 29.30
CA VAL A 59 -6.68 -4.81 28.53
C VAL A 59 -8.06 -5.40 28.23
N GLY A 60 -9.00 -5.37 29.18
CA GLY A 60 -10.33 -5.95 28.98
C GLY A 60 -11.09 -5.31 27.81
N GLY A 61 -11.03 -3.98 27.70
CA GLY A 61 -11.66 -3.24 26.59
C GLY A 61 -10.97 -3.49 25.25
N ALA A 62 -9.64 -3.54 25.24
CA ALA A 62 -8.87 -3.86 24.03
C ALA A 62 -9.13 -5.29 23.54
N THR A 63 -9.18 -6.27 24.46
CA THR A 63 -9.49 -7.67 24.14
C THR A 63 -10.88 -7.81 23.54
N LEU A 64 -11.88 -7.13 24.09
CA LEU A 64 -13.25 -7.19 23.56
C LEU A 64 -13.32 -6.64 22.13
N ALA A 65 -12.72 -5.48 21.87
CA ALA A 65 -12.65 -4.89 20.54
C ALA A 65 -11.91 -5.78 19.54
N ALA A 66 -10.78 -6.36 19.95
CA ALA A 66 -10.02 -7.29 19.12
C ALA A 66 -10.80 -8.57 18.81
N TYR A 67 -11.54 -9.11 19.79
CA TYR A 67 -12.38 -10.29 19.63
C TYR A 67 -13.51 -10.06 18.62
N ASP A 68 -14.22 -8.94 18.75
CA ASP A 68 -15.33 -8.59 17.85
C ASP A 68 -14.81 -8.38 16.42
N MET A 69 -13.68 -7.71 16.24
CA MET A 69 -13.07 -7.53 14.93
C MET A 69 -12.51 -8.85 14.35
N ALA A 70 -11.96 -9.73 15.18
CA ALA A 70 -11.52 -11.06 14.77
C ALA A 70 -12.69 -11.91 14.23
N LEU A 71 -13.87 -11.83 14.84
CA LEU A 71 -15.08 -12.50 14.34
C LEU A 71 -15.47 -11.99 12.95
N GLU A 72 -15.43 -10.67 12.72
CA GLU A 72 -15.75 -10.10 11.41
C GLU A 72 -14.71 -10.50 10.35
N LEU A 73 -13.42 -10.37 10.66
CA LEU A 73 -12.34 -10.68 9.71
C LEU A 73 -12.34 -12.16 9.30
N VAL A 74 -12.50 -13.08 10.26
CA VAL A 74 -12.57 -14.52 9.95
C VAL A 74 -13.89 -14.87 9.28
N GLY A 75 -15.00 -14.26 9.71
CA GLY A 75 -16.32 -14.45 9.09
C GLY A 75 -16.37 -14.04 7.61
N HIS A 76 -15.59 -13.03 7.23
CA HIS A 76 -15.40 -12.62 5.84
C HIS A 76 -14.28 -13.37 5.10
N GLY A 77 -13.59 -14.32 5.75
CA GLY A 77 -12.48 -15.07 5.15
C GLY A 77 -11.22 -14.22 4.88
N LEU A 78 -11.11 -13.06 5.54
CA LEU A 78 -9.99 -12.13 5.41
C LEU A 78 -8.82 -12.49 6.33
N ALA A 79 -9.10 -13.13 7.46
CA ALA A 79 -8.12 -13.57 8.45
C ALA A 79 -8.27 -15.05 8.82
N GLY A 80 -7.23 -15.61 9.43
CA GLY A 80 -7.14 -17.02 9.83
C GLY A 80 -6.36 -17.89 8.83
N PRO A 81 -6.18 -19.20 9.12
CA PRO A 81 -5.29 -20.08 8.36
C PRO A 81 -5.65 -20.25 6.88
N ALA A 82 -6.93 -20.13 6.55
CA ALA A 82 -7.45 -20.29 5.19
C ALA A 82 -7.60 -18.95 4.42
N ALA A 83 -7.15 -17.83 5.00
CA ALA A 83 -7.24 -16.53 4.34
C ALA A 83 -6.43 -16.53 3.03
N LYS A 84 -7.04 -16.00 1.95
CA LYS A 84 -6.39 -15.92 0.63
C LYS A 84 -5.09 -15.13 0.66
N ASN A 85 -5.00 -14.16 1.57
CA ASN A 85 -3.80 -13.36 1.77
C ASN A 85 -3.37 -13.43 3.24
N PRO A 86 -2.24 -14.09 3.56
CA PRO A 86 -1.80 -14.27 4.94
C PRO A 86 -1.24 -12.99 5.56
N PHE A 87 -1.03 -11.93 4.79
CA PHE A 87 -0.37 -10.70 5.25
C PHE A 87 -1.10 -10.04 6.42
N LEU A 88 -2.44 -10.07 6.41
CA LEU A 88 -3.24 -9.53 7.52
C LEU A 88 -2.95 -10.27 8.84
N ASN A 89 -2.78 -11.59 8.79
CA ASN A 89 -2.45 -12.39 9.98
C ASN A 89 -1.09 -11.97 10.55
N THR A 90 -0.10 -11.75 9.68
CA THR A 90 1.23 -11.25 10.08
C THR A 90 1.13 -9.87 10.73
N VAL A 91 0.33 -8.96 10.16
CA VAL A 91 0.13 -7.62 10.74
C VAL A 91 -0.49 -7.68 12.14
N TRP A 92 -1.50 -8.52 12.35
CA TRP A 92 -2.09 -8.70 13.68
C TRP A 92 -1.13 -9.33 14.69
N ARG A 93 -0.37 -10.33 14.25
CA ARG A 93 0.56 -11.07 15.10
C ARG A 93 1.79 -10.25 15.49
N GLU A 94 2.36 -9.49 14.55
CA GLU A 94 3.70 -8.92 14.69
C GLU A 94 3.72 -7.39 14.76
N LEU A 95 2.80 -6.72 14.06
CA LEU A 95 2.80 -5.26 13.98
C LEU A 95 1.84 -4.63 15.00
N ALA A 96 0.60 -5.11 15.10
CA ALA A 96 -0.40 -4.54 16.01
C ALA A 96 0.09 -4.47 17.47
N PRO A 97 0.79 -5.48 18.04
CA PRO A 97 1.29 -5.42 19.42
C PRO A 97 2.27 -4.27 19.67
N GLN A 98 2.98 -3.79 18.63
CA GLN A 98 3.93 -2.67 18.76
C GLN A 98 3.23 -1.33 19.00
N PHE A 99 1.91 -1.25 18.75
CA PHE A 99 1.07 -0.09 19.03
C PHE A 99 0.25 -0.28 20.31
N ALA A 100 0.70 -1.10 21.27
CA ALA A 100 0.00 -1.37 22.53
C ALA A 100 -0.49 -0.11 23.28
N PRO A 101 0.28 0.99 23.38
CA PRO A 101 -0.22 2.23 23.99
C PRO A 101 -1.45 2.82 23.29
N LEU A 102 -1.50 2.74 21.95
CA LEU A 102 -2.65 3.19 21.18
C LEU A 102 -3.81 2.19 21.25
N LEU A 103 -3.53 0.89 21.26
CA LEU A 103 -4.55 -0.15 21.44
C LEU A 103 -5.24 -0.05 22.82
N ALA A 104 -4.54 0.40 23.86
CA ALA A 104 -5.12 0.62 25.18
C ALA A 104 -6.16 1.77 25.19
N THR A 105 -6.04 2.72 24.26
CA THR A 105 -6.85 3.95 24.24
C THR A 105 -7.91 3.93 23.14
N ALA A 106 -7.58 3.43 21.94
CA ALA A 106 -8.43 3.41 20.76
C ALA A 106 -8.31 2.09 19.97
N PRO A 107 -8.66 0.93 20.57
CA PRO A 107 -8.41 -0.38 19.97
C PRO A 107 -9.13 -0.59 18.63
N VAL A 108 -10.37 -0.12 18.51
CA VAL A 108 -11.17 -0.26 17.27
C VAL A 108 -10.53 0.52 16.12
N ASP A 109 -10.14 1.77 16.36
CA ASP A 109 -9.54 2.61 15.32
C ASP A 109 -8.18 2.11 14.86
N VAL A 110 -7.34 1.67 15.82
CA VAL A 110 -5.99 1.16 15.52
C VAL A 110 -6.07 -0.16 14.74
N LEU A 111 -6.84 -1.14 15.22
CA LEU A 111 -6.96 -2.43 14.55
C LEU A 111 -7.67 -2.30 13.20
N GLY A 112 -8.71 -1.45 13.12
CA GLY A 112 -9.41 -1.19 11.85
C GLY A 112 -8.48 -0.56 10.82
N MET A 113 -7.66 0.41 11.23
CA MET A 113 -6.70 1.07 10.36
C MET A 113 -5.60 0.11 9.87
N LEU A 114 -4.99 -0.66 10.78
CA LEU A 114 -3.95 -1.63 10.41
C LEU A 114 -4.51 -2.72 9.50
N SER A 115 -5.72 -3.20 9.77
CA SER A 115 -6.37 -4.23 8.96
C SER A 115 -6.71 -3.73 7.56
N ASN A 116 -7.32 -2.55 7.46
CA ASN A 116 -7.67 -1.95 6.18
C ASN A 116 -6.43 -1.64 5.35
N ALA A 117 -5.37 -1.12 5.97
CA ALA A 117 -4.10 -0.88 5.30
C ALA A 117 -3.48 -2.18 4.79
N ALA A 118 -3.44 -3.23 5.61
CA ALA A 118 -2.91 -4.53 5.22
C ALA A 118 -3.66 -5.14 4.04
N ILE A 119 -5.00 -5.14 4.08
CA ILE A 119 -5.85 -5.64 3.01
C ILE A 119 -5.63 -4.85 1.72
N HIS A 120 -5.63 -3.51 1.82
CA HIS A 120 -5.49 -2.65 0.65
C HIS A 120 -4.11 -2.80 -0.01
N ILE A 121 -3.02 -2.66 0.76
CA ILE A 121 -1.66 -2.73 0.22
C ILE A 121 -1.40 -4.09 -0.41
N ALA A 122 -1.89 -5.17 0.19
CA ALA A 122 -1.68 -6.51 -0.33
C ALA A 122 -2.56 -6.85 -1.55
N SER A 123 -3.54 -5.99 -1.88
CA SER A 123 -4.34 -6.07 -3.11
C SER A 123 -3.74 -5.27 -4.28
N VAL A 124 -2.81 -4.35 -4.01
CA VAL A 124 -2.18 -3.53 -5.05
C VAL A 124 -1.04 -4.31 -5.71
N ALA A 125 -1.18 -4.60 -7.00
CA ALA A 125 -0.14 -5.27 -7.78
C ALA A 125 1.19 -4.50 -7.73
N GLY A 126 2.30 -5.19 -7.50
CA GLY A 126 3.63 -4.59 -7.40
C GLY A 126 3.91 -3.80 -6.12
N ALA A 127 2.93 -3.66 -5.21
CA ALA A 127 3.19 -3.15 -3.87
C ALA A 127 4.04 -4.14 -3.06
N ARG A 128 4.69 -3.63 -2.02
CA ARG A 128 5.63 -4.36 -1.17
C ARG A 128 5.13 -4.38 0.28
N PRO A 129 4.14 -5.23 0.62
CA PRO A 129 3.54 -5.26 1.95
C PRO A 129 4.56 -5.46 3.08
N ALA A 130 5.56 -6.32 2.87
CA ALA A 130 6.64 -6.54 3.84
C ALA A 130 7.46 -5.27 4.13
N GLN A 131 7.73 -4.45 3.10
CA GLN A 131 8.40 -3.15 3.28
C GLN A 131 7.55 -2.19 4.11
N TRP A 132 6.24 -2.15 3.86
CA TRP A 132 5.32 -1.34 4.65
C TRP A 132 5.32 -1.77 6.12
N GLN A 133 5.17 -3.07 6.40
CA GLN A 133 5.17 -3.60 7.77
C GLN A 133 6.48 -3.28 8.51
N ALA A 134 7.63 -3.51 7.86
CA ALA A 134 8.94 -3.20 8.43
C ALA A 134 9.08 -1.70 8.74
N GLY A 135 8.63 -0.83 7.82
CA GLY A 135 8.61 0.61 8.03
C GLY A 135 7.72 1.04 9.20
N MET A 136 6.52 0.46 9.31
CA MET A 136 5.58 0.74 10.40
C MET A 136 6.15 0.32 11.75
N ALA A 137 6.80 -0.85 11.81
CA ALA A 137 7.47 -1.34 13.01
C ALA A 137 8.63 -0.41 13.43
N ALA A 138 9.46 0.03 12.48
CA ALA A 138 10.60 0.90 12.76
C ALA A 138 10.19 2.26 13.37
N VAL A 139 9.03 2.79 13.00
CA VAL A 139 8.53 4.08 13.50
C VAL A 139 7.57 3.93 14.69
N ALA A 140 7.09 2.72 15.01
CA ALA A 140 6.08 2.49 16.04
C ALA A 140 6.37 3.17 17.39
N PRO A 141 7.62 3.16 17.92
CA PRO A 141 7.94 3.83 19.20
C PRO A 141 7.74 5.35 19.20
N GLN A 142 7.69 5.99 18.03
CA GLN A 142 7.55 7.43 17.86
C GLN A 142 6.10 7.86 17.61
N VAL A 143 5.19 6.91 17.37
CA VAL A 143 3.78 7.19 17.05
C VAL A 143 2.99 7.31 18.35
N GLY A 144 2.63 8.54 18.72
CA GLY A 144 1.92 8.87 19.96
C GLY A 144 0.41 9.06 19.81
N SER A 145 -0.15 9.02 18.59
CA SER A 145 -1.60 9.17 18.38
C SER A 145 -2.11 8.39 17.17
N VAL A 146 -3.42 8.14 17.14
CA VAL A 146 -4.11 7.52 15.99
C VAL A 146 -3.97 8.37 14.72
N ALA A 147 -3.94 9.70 14.84
CA ALA A 147 -3.72 10.60 13.71
C ALA A 147 -2.32 10.41 13.11
N GLN A 148 -1.30 10.31 13.95
CA GLN A 148 0.07 10.02 13.51
C GLN A 148 0.18 8.62 12.90
N LEU A 149 -0.49 7.62 13.47
CA LEU A 149 -0.54 6.25 12.92
C LEU A 149 -1.10 6.26 11.49
N ARG A 150 -2.18 7.01 11.26
CA ARG A 150 -2.81 7.15 9.94
C ARG A 150 -1.86 7.80 8.94
N ALA A 151 -1.30 8.94 9.31
CA ALA A 151 -0.43 9.70 8.44
C ALA A 151 0.85 8.92 8.08
N VAL A 152 1.50 8.29 9.06
CA VAL A 152 2.71 7.49 8.80
C VAL A 152 2.40 6.23 8.00
N GLY A 153 1.24 5.59 8.25
CA GLY A 153 0.76 4.45 7.47
C GLY A 153 0.55 4.79 6.00
N GLN A 154 0.01 5.97 5.70
CA GLN A 154 -0.17 6.46 4.34
C GLN A 154 1.16 6.76 3.64
N VAL A 155 2.10 7.41 4.35
CA VAL A 155 3.47 7.68 3.84
C VAL A 155 4.17 6.38 3.48
N LEU A 156 4.15 5.40 4.38
CA LEU A 156 4.82 4.13 4.17
C LEU A 156 4.11 3.28 3.10
N ALA A 157 2.78 3.41 2.95
CA ALA A 157 2.05 2.73 1.88
C ALA A 157 2.46 3.25 0.50
N TRP A 158 2.61 4.58 0.36
CA TRP A 158 3.18 5.18 -0.84
C TRP A 158 4.60 4.64 -1.10
N ARG A 159 5.49 4.69 -0.11
CA ARG A 159 6.87 4.17 -0.24
C ARG A 159 6.92 2.67 -0.55
N ALA A 160 5.91 1.91 -0.15
CA ALA A 160 5.76 0.49 -0.47
C ALA A 160 5.22 0.23 -1.89
N GLY A 161 4.90 1.26 -2.67
CA GLY A 161 4.55 1.12 -4.09
C GLY A 161 3.11 1.43 -4.45
N VAL A 162 2.30 1.91 -3.50
CA VAL A 162 0.96 2.44 -3.78
C VAL A 162 1.09 3.85 -4.41
N ALA A 163 1.59 3.92 -5.64
CA ALA A 163 2.09 5.16 -6.27
C ALA A 163 1.07 6.31 -6.30
N HIS A 164 -0.20 5.99 -6.52
CA HIS A 164 -1.29 6.99 -6.52
C HIS A 164 -1.52 7.66 -5.15
N PHE A 165 -0.91 7.17 -4.07
CA PHE A 165 -0.96 7.83 -2.76
C PHE A 165 0.02 9.01 -2.62
N ARG A 166 0.95 9.22 -3.55
CA ARG A 166 2.04 10.21 -3.41
C ARG A 166 1.62 11.57 -2.85
N LEU A 167 0.65 12.24 -3.50
CA LEU A 167 0.24 13.58 -3.08
C LEU A 167 -0.42 13.56 -1.69
N GLY A 168 -1.30 12.59 -1.44
CA GLY A 168 -1.94 12.42 -0.14
C GLY A 168 -0.94 12.05 0.96
N ALA A 169 0.07 11.26 0.65
CA ALA A 169 1.14 10.88 1.57
C ALA A 169 2.02 12.08 1.96
N LEU A 170 2.33 12.96 1.00
CA LEU A 170 3.10 14.18 1.28
C LEU A 170 2.29 15.17 2.12
N ALA A 171 1.00 15.37 1.79
CA ALA A 171 0.10 16.15 2.63
C ALA A 171 -0.08 15.56 4.04
N ALA A 172 -0.12 14.23 4.17
CA ALA A 172 -0.18 13.56 5.45
C ALA A 172 1.12 13.76 6.25
N ALA A 173 2.28 13.71 5.59
CA ALA A 173 3.57 13.94 6.22
C ALA A 173 3.71 15.36 6.79
N ASP A 174 3.07 16.36 6.17
CA ASP A 174 3.03 17.74 6.71
C ASP A 174 2.30 17.86 8.05
N THR A 175 1.46 16.88 8.40
CA THR A 175 0.75 16.85 9.69
C THR A 175 1.55 16.17 10.80
N LEU A 176 2.68 15.53 10.48
CA LEU A 176 3.51 14.80 11.42
C LEU A 176 4.53 15.72 12.11
N PRO A 177 4.99 15.38 13.33
CA PRO A 177 6.22 15.94 13.87
C PRO A 177 7.37 15.72 12.87
N PRO A 178 8.24 16.72 12.60
CA PRO A 178 9.27 16.62 11.57
C PRO A 178 10.19 15.40 11.71
N ALA A 179 10.54 15.02 12.95
CA ALA A 179 11.34 13.83 13.21
C ALA A 179 10.66 12.53 12.75
N LEU A 180 9.34 12.40 12.96
CA LEU A 180 8.57 11.24 12.54
C LEU A 180 8.37 11.22 11.01
N ALA A 181 8.12 12.37 10.39
CA ALA A 181 8.07 12.46 8.92
C ALA A 181 9.40 12.00 8.31
N LEU A 182 10.52 12.53 8.78
CA LEU A 182 11.86 12.18 8.29
C LEU A 182 12.21 10.71 8.55
N ALA A 183 11.86 10.16 9.72
CA ALA A 183 12.00 8.74 10.00
C ALA A 183 11.19 7.88 9.02
N ALA A 184 9.96 8.31 8.68
CA ALA A 184 9.11 7.64 7.71
C ALA A 184 9.66 7.67 6.28
N PHE A 185 10.56 8.59 5.95
CA PHE A 185 11.30 8.62 4.67
C PHE A 185 12.69 7.96 4.75
N GLY A 186 13.16 7.59 5.95
CA GLY A 186 14.50 7.02 6.15
C GLY A 186 15.62 8.06 6.07
N GLU A 187 15.33 9.33 6.35
CA GLU A 187 16.29 10.44 6.30
C GLU A 187 16.39 11.15 7.66
N PRO A 188 16.73 10.42 8.75
CA PRO A 188 16.91 11.05 10.06
C PRO A 188 18.05 12.07 9.99
N GLY A 189 17.77 13.32 10.37
CA GLY A 189 18.75 14.42 10.36
C GLY A 189 18.65 15.38 9.17
N ALA A 190 17.83 15.08 8.16
CA ALA A 190 17.50 16.07 7.13
C ALA A 190 16.52 17.13 7.65
N GLN A 191 16.11 18.07 6.79
CA GLN A 191 15.09 19.07 7.09
C GLN A 191 13.82 18.77 6.31
N TRP A 192 12.70 18.55 7.00
CA TRP A 192 11.44 18.16 6.36
C TRP A 192 11.03 19.08 5.20
N PRO A 193 11.06 20.42 5.30
CA PRO A 193 10.66 21.30 4.20
C PRO A 193 11.50 21.09 2.92
N GLN A 194 12.80 20.78 3.07
CA GLN A 194 13.68 20.52 1.94
C GLN A 194 13.38 19.16 1.29
N VAL A 195 13.19 18.12 2.11
CA VAL A 195 12.82 16.78 1.64
C VAL A 195 11.46 16.82 0.94
N HIS A 196 10.47 17.50 1.52
CA HIS A 196 9.14 17.70 0.92
C HIS A 196 9.24 18.39 -0.45
N ALA A 197 9.95 19.52 -0.54
CA ALA A 197 10.13 20.25 -1.79
C ALA A 197 10.81 19.38 -2.88
N GLN A 198 11.83 18.60 -2.51
CA GLN A 198 12.49 17.66 -3.42
C GLN A 198 11.55 16.56 -3.89
N LEU A 199 10.80 15.95 -2.96
CA LEU A 199 9.85 14.89 -3.28
C LEU A 199 8.72 15.41 -4.17
N MET A 200 8.26 16.65 -3.97
CA MET A 200 7.27 17.34 -4.81
C MET A 200 7.78 17.63 -6.21
N ALA A 201 8.99 18.19 -6.33
CA ALA A 201 9.58 18.55 -7.61
C ALA A 201 10.03 17.33 -8.44
N ASN A 202 10.45 16.25 -7.78
CA ASN A 202 10.96 15.05 -8.43
C ASN A 202 10.26 13.77 -7.92
N PRO A 203 9.17 13.32 -8.57
CA PRO A 203 8.52 12.04 -8.26
C PRO A 203 9.46 10.82 -8.39
N TRP A 204 10.53 10.93 -9.18
CA TRP A 204 11.50 9.87 -9.43
C TRP A 204 12.73 9.91 -8.53
N ARG A 205 12.71 10.73 -7.47
CA ARG A 205 13.83 10.84 -6.53
C ARG A 205 14.26 9.46 -6.00
N GLY A 206 15.54 9.13 -6.19
CA GLY A 206 16.12 7.84 -5.82
C GLY A 206 15.96 6.73 -6.85
N ASN A 207 15.38 7.01 -8.03
CA ASN A 207 15.27 6.06 -9.14
C ASN A 207 15.45 6.76 -10.51
N ALA A 208 16.71 6.96 -10.91
CA ALA A 208 17.07 7.62 -12.17
C ALA A 208 16.84 6.75 -13.41
N ASP A 209 16.83 5.42 -13.23
CA ASP A 209 16.66 4.44 -14.30
C ASP A 209 15.19 4.22 -14.67
N GLY A 210 14.28 4.68 -13.80
CA GLY A 210 12.85 4.54 -14.01
C GLY A 210 12.35 3.13 -13.68
N ARG A 211 11.31 2.68 -14.37
CA ARG A 211 10.76 1.33 -14.18
C ARG A 211 10.09 0.83 -15.43
N GLU A 212 9.95 -0.48 -15.51
CA GLU A 212 9.06 -1.14 -16.45
C GLU A 212 7.75 -1.52 -15.75
N PHE A 213 6.64 -1.40 -16.47
CA PHE A 213 5.32 -1.77 -15.96
C PHE A 213 4.50 -2.50 -17.03
N GLY A 214 3.80 -3.55 -16.61
CA GLY A 214 2.92 -4.31 -17.48
C GLY A 214 3.59 -5.51 -18.14
N SER A 215 2.76 -6.50 -18.46
CA SER A 215 3.13 -7.69 -19.22
C SER A 215 1.88 -8.27 -19.89
N PHE A 216 2.06 -9.35 -20.66
CA PHE A 216 0.95 -9.97 -21.40
C PHE A 216 -0.05 -10.67 -20.47
N THR A 217 -1.35 -10.45 -20.66
CA THR A 217 -2.40 -11.08 -19.84
C THR A 217 -2.38 -12.61 -19.87
N GLY A 218 -1.94 -13.22 -20.99
CA GLY A 218 -1.81 -14.68 -21.08
C GLY A 218 -0.76 -15.27 -20.13
N LEU A 219 0.11 -14.43 -19.57
CA LEU A 219 1.10 -14.78 -18.54
C LEU A 219 0.77 -14.12 -17.18
N GLY A 220 -0.48 -13.69 -16.98
CA GLY A 220 -0.93 -13.03 -15.75
C GLY A 220 -0.65 -11.53 -15.69
N GLY A 221 -0.25 -10.91 -16.80
CA GLY A 221 -0.03 -9.48 -16.91
C GLY A 221 -1.28 -8.63 -17.11
N ASP A 222 -1.06 -7.33 -17.31
CA ASP A 222 -2.11 -6.32 -17.37
C ASP A 222 -2.72 -6.11 -18.75
N PHE A 223 -1.93 -6.36 -19.81
CA PHE A 223 -2.29 -5.95 -21.17
C PHE A 223 -2.49 -7.14 -22.12
N GLY A 224 -3.67 -7.18 -22.76
CA GLY A 224 -4.02 -8.23 -23.73
C GLY A 224 -3.51 -7.95 -25.15
N THR A 225 -3.13 -6.70 -25.41
CA THR A 225 -2.43 -6.24 -26.61
C THR A 225 -1.35 -5.25 -26.20
N PRO A 226 -0.32 -5.00 -27.02
CA PRO A 226 0.65 -3.95 -26.76
C PRO A 226 -0.02 -2.62 -26.40
N PRO A 227 0.34 -2.00 -25.25
CA PRO A 227 -0.34 -0.82 -24.75
C PRO A 227 -0.01 0.43 -25.57
N GLN A 228 -1.01 1.29 -25.72
CA GLN A 228 -0.84 2.63 -26.29
C GLN A 228 -1.09 3.66 -25.19
N VAL A 229 -0.24 4.68 -25.11
CA VAL A 229 -0.23 5.63 -23.99
C VAL A 229 -0.41 7.06 -24.46
N ARG A 230 -1.17 7.84 -23.69
CA ARG A 230 -1.24 9.30 -23.81
C ARG A 230 -1.04 9.94 -22.44
N ALA A 231 -0.41 11.10 -22.41
CA ALA A 231 -0.04 11.75 -21.16
C ALA A 231 -1.20 12.57 -20.58
N THR A 232 -1.32 12.56 -19.26
CA THR A 232 -2.20 13.45 -18.50
C THR A 232 -1.40 14.18 -17.42
N ALA A 233 -2.03 15.10 -16.69
CA ALA A 233 -1.40 15.76 -15.55
C ALA A 233 -1.06 14.77 -14.43
N ASP A 234 -1.91 13.77 -14.22
CA ASP A 234 -1.82 12.83 -13.09
C ASP A 234 -1.06 11.52 -13.43
N GLY A 235 -0.79 11.26 -14.71
CA GLY A 235 -0.14 10.02 -15.14
C GLY A 235 -0.26 9.80 -16.64
N PHE A 236 -0.63 8.58 -17.03
CA PHE A 236 -0.84 8.19 -18.43
C PHE A 236 -2.14 7.42 -18.57
N VAL A 237 -2.98 7.82 -19.52
CA VAL A 237 -4.11 6.98 -19.93
C VAL A 237 -3.61 5.96 -20.94
N VAL A 238 -3.90 4.69 -20.66
CA VAL A 238 -3.41 3.53 -21.38
C VAL A 238 -4.59 2.83 -22.05
N ARG A 239 -4.45 2.51 -23.33
CA ARG A 239 -5.38 1.66 -24.08
C ARG A 239 -4.71 0.33 -24.38
N SER A 240 -5.40 -0.77 -24.08
CA SER A 240 -5.05 -2.13 -24.48
C SER A 240 -6.31 -2.82 -25.00
N ALA A 241 -6.41 -2.99 -26.31
CA ALA A 241 -7.65 -3.34 -27.01
C ALA A 241 -8.79 -2.40 -26.58
N GLU A 242 -9.93 -2.95 -26.14
CA GLU A 242 -11.11 -2.20 -25.71
C GLU A 242 -10.99 -1.62 -24.28
N ARG A 243 -9.94 -2.00 -23.54
CA ARG A 243 -9.78 -1.61 -22.13
C ARG A 243 -8.94 -0.36 -22.00
N HIS A 244 -9.35 0.48 -21.05
CA HIS A 244 -8.74 1.77 -20.77
C HIS A 244 -8.38 1.87 -19.28
N TYR A 245 -7.20 2.40 -19.01
CA TYR A 245 -6.64 2.49 -17.66
C TYR A 245 -5.94 3.82 -17.44
N LEU A 246 -5.84 4.27 -16.19
CA LEU A 246 -4.94 5.33 -15.77
C LEU A 246 -3.74 4.70 -15.06
N LEU A 247 -2.56 4.82 -15.65
CA LEU A 247 -1.29 4.45 -15.07
C LEU A 247 -0.70 5.62 -14.30
N VAL A 248 -0.58 5.45 -12.99
CA VAL A 248 0.12 6.38 -12.09
C VAL A 248 1.40 5.73 -11.62
N ALA A 249 2.54 6.42 -11.79
CA ALA A 249 3.85 5.86 -11.48
C ALA A 249 4.86 6.90 -11.02
N ASP A 250 5.77 6.46 -10.16
CA ASP A 250 6.86 7.25 -9.58
C ASP A 250 8.04 6.36 -9.12
N ALA A 251 8.99 6.91 -8.37
CA ALA A 251 10.11 6.14 -7.81
C ALA A 251 9.68 4.98 -6.89
N CYS A 252 8.51 5.06 -6.27
CA CYS A 252 8.05 4.06 -5.31
C CYS A 252 7.24 2.93 -5.99
N GLY A 253 6.45 3.21 -7.02
CA GLY A 253 5.68 2.17 -7.69
C GLY A 253 5.02 2.58 -9.00
N ALA A 254 4.16 1.70 -9.51
CA ALA A 254 3.27 1.94 -10.63
C ALA A 254 1.98 1.16 -10.42
N VAL A 255 0.84 1.81 -10.66
CA VAL A 255 -0.50 1.23 -10.42
C VAL A 255 -1.43 1.62 -11.57
N LEU A 256 -2.26 0.67 -12.01
CA LEU A 256 -3.38 0.93 -12.92
C LEU A 256 -4.67 1.15 -12.15
N HIS A 257 -5.40 2.19 -12.55
CA HIS A 257 -6.80 2.40 -12.21
C HIS A 257 -7.66 2.26 -13.46
N SER A 258 -8.96 2.02 -13.28
CA SER A 258 -9.89 2.06 -14.40
C SER A 258 -9.94 3.48 -15.00
N ALA A 259 -9.96 3.56 -16.33
CA ALA A 259 -10.23 4.80 -17.06
C ALA A 259 -11.22 4.53 -18.20
N THR A 260 -11.61 5.59 -18.88
CA THR A 260 -12.59 5.59 -19.96
C THR A 260 -11.94 5.90 -21.31
N ALA A 261 -12.63 5.50 -22.39
CA ALA A 261 -12.23 5.88 -23.74
C ALA A 261 -12.25 7.41 -23.94
N GLN A 262 -13.17 8.12 -23.27
CA GLN A 262 -13.24 9.58 -23.35
C GLN A 262 -12.00 10.25 -22.75
N GLU A 263 -11.54 9.78 -21.58
CA GLU A 263 -10.29 10.27 -20.97
C GLU A 263 -9.08 10.01 -21.88
N TYR A 264 -9.05 8.86 -22.57
CA TYR A 264 -8.02 8.56 -23.57
C TYR A 264 -8.05 9.53 -24.75
N GLU A 265 -9.23 9.83 -25.29
CA GLU A 265 -9.34 10.74 -26.43
C GLU A 265 -9.04 12.20 -26.09
N GLN A 266 -9.28 12.61 -24.84
CA GLN A 266 -8.99 13.97 -24.38
C GLN A 266 -7.53 14.19 -23.94
N ALA A 267 -6.76 13.12 -23.74
CA ALA A 267 -5.40 13.20 -23.23
C ALA A 267 -4.41 13.81 -24.24
N ASN A 268 -3.35 14.42 -23.69
CA ASN A 268 -2.37 15.14 -24.47
C ASN A 268 -1.48 14.19 -25.28
N THR A 269 -1.22 14.55 -26.53
CA THR A 269 -0.30 13.86 -27.44
C THR A 269 0.97 14.66 -27.72
N GLY A 270 1.09 15.86 -27.14
CA GLY A 270 2.26 16.72 -27.28
C GLY A 270 3.49 16.13 -26.56
N MET A 271 4.65 16.34 -27.17
CA MET A 271 5.95 15.93 -26.61
C MET A 271 6.79 17.15 -26.24
N PRO A 272 7.47 17.15 -25.09
CA PRO A 272 8.39 18.22 -24.73
C PRO A 272 9.58 18.25 -25.69
N PRO A 273 10.10 19.44 -26.07
CA PRO A 273 11.22 19.57 -27.00
C PRO A 273 12.52 18.89 -26.54
N SER A 274 12.66 18.64 -25.24
CA SER A 274 13.80 17.97 -24.64
C SER A 274 13.84 16.46 -24.90
N VAL A 275 12.78 15.88 -25.46
CA VAL A 275 12.69 14.45 -25.78
C VAL A 275 12.71 14.25 -27.29
N ARG A 276 13.65 13.43 -27.77
CA ARG A 276 13.71 13.01 -29.17
C ARG A 276 13.98 11.51 -29.28
N LEU A 277 13.48 10.89 -30.34
CA LEU A 277 13.77 9.51 -30.72
C LEU A 277 14.66 9.52 -31.98
N ASP A 278 15.75 8.77 -31.94
CA ASP A 278 16.67 8.56 -33.06
C ASP A 278 16.89 7.05 -33.24
N GLY A 279 16.20 6.45 -34.22
CA GLY A 279 16.11 4.99 -34.37
C GLY A 279 15.49 4.34 -33.12
N ALA A 280 16.29 3.54 -32.42
CA ALA A 280 15.93 2.93 -31.13
C ALA A 280 16.58 3.63 -29.93
N THR A 281 17.13 4.84 -30.10
CA THR A 281 17.74 5.61 -29.01
C THR A 281 16.84 6.77 -28.64
N VAL A 282 16.45 6.84 -27.37
CA VAL A 282 15.71 7.98 -26.81
C VAL A 282 16.71 8.94 -26.19
N HIS A 283 16.59 10.21 -26.52
CA HIS A 283 17.34 11.27 -25.87
C HIS A 283 16.41 12.09 -24.99
N VAL A 284 16.82 12.32 -23.74
CA VAL A 284 16.13 13.14 -22.75
C VAL A 284 17.13 14.16 -22.21
N GLY A 285 17.04 15.40 -22.71
CA GLY A 285 18.07 16.41 -22.46
C GLY A 285 19.45 15.93 -22.92
N ALA A 286 20.40 15.81 -21.99
CA ALA A 286 21.75 15.31 -22.27
C ALA A 286 21.87 13.77 -22.22
N ARG A 287 20.85 13.06 -21.72
CA ARG A 287 20.88 11.59 -21.59
C ARG A 287 20.53 10.96 -22.93
N SER A 288 21.22 9.86 -23.26
CA SER A 288 20.90 9.02 -24.42
C SER A 288 20.73 7.58 -23.95
N ILE A 289 19.60 6.98 -24.30
CA ILE A 289 19.16 5.70 -23.75
C ILE A 289 18.81 4.80 -24.92
N ALA A 290 19.64 3.79 -25.15
CA ALA A 290 19.35 2.76 -26.14
C ALA A 290 18.20 1.87 -25.64
N LEU A 291 17.20 1.67 -26.49
CA LEU A 291 16.07 0.79 -26.23
C LEU A 291 16.34 -0.59 -26.80
N ASP A 292 15.96 -1.61 -26.05
CA ASP A 292 15.94 -3.00 -26.53
C ASP A 292 14.64 -3.24 -27.32
N LEU A 293 14.44 -2.45 -28.37
CA LEU A 293 13.26 -2.47 -29.22
C LEU A 293 13.68 -2.24 -30.68
N PRO A 294 13.00 -2.86 -31.66
CA PRO A 294 13.22 -2.55 -33.07
C PRO A 294 12.97 -1.07 -33.37
N ALA A 295 13.80 -0.48 -34.24
CA ALA A 295 13.58 0.87 -34.74
C ALA A 295 12.31 0.91 -35.62
N GLY A 296 11.52 1.99 -35.51
CA GLY A 296 10.41 2.29 -36.43
C GLY A 296 9.03 2.45 -35.78
N ASP A 297 8.71 1.64 -34.77
CA ASP A 297 7.36 1.61 -34.16
C ASP A 297 7.37 1.94 -32.65
N ILE A 298 8.30 2.80 -32.22
CA ILE A 298 8.39 3.22 -30.82
C ILE A 298 7.52 4.46 -30.63
N ALA A 299 6.54 4.37 -29.74
CA ALA A 299 5.69 5.48 -29.35
C ALA A 299 6.18 6.10 -28.03
N LEU A 300 6.14 7.43 -27.97
CA LEU A 300 6.51 8.20 -26.79
C LEU A 300 5.33 9.04 -26.32
N ALA A 301 5.13 9.11 -25.00
CA ALA A 301 4.25 10.08 -24.36
C ALA A 301 4.93 10.64 -23.13
N ALA A 302 4.80 11.94 -22.86
CA ALA A 302 5.47 12.56 -21.73
C ALA A 302 4.55 13.53 -20.98
N ASN A 303 4.62 13.49 -19.66
CA ASN A 303 4.04 14.52 -18.79
C ASN A 303 5.16 15.39 -18.20
N ALA A 304 4.90 16.15 -17.13
CA ALA A 304 5.88 17.06 -16.55
C ALA A 304 7.14 16.37 -16.00
N HIS A 305 7.07 15.09 -15.61
CA HIS A 305 8.14 14.41 -14.87
C HIS A 305 8.55 13.06 -15.46
N THR A 306 7.73 12.48 -16.33
CA THR A 306 7.86 11.10 -16.78
C THR A 306 7.72 11.00 -18.29
N LEU A 307 8.56 10.17 -18.90
CA LEU A 307 8.44 9.69 -20.26
C LEU A 307 7.94 8.23 -20.23
N ALA A 308 6.85 7.95 -20.93
CA ALA A 308 6.38 6.60 -21.21
C ALA A 308 6.78 6.20 -22.63
N ILE A 309 7.31 4.99 -22.76
CA ILE A 309 7.77 4.40 -24.01
C ILE A 309 7.02 3.10 -24.24
N THR A 310 6.38 2.96 -25.40
CA THR A 310 5.70 1.73 -25.82
C THR A 310 6.07 1.35 -27.24
N SER A 311 5.74 0.11 -27.61
CA SER A 311 6.03 -0.46 -28.92
C SER A 311 5.08 -1.63 -29.19
N PRO A 312 4.72 -1.93 -30.46
CA PRO A 312 3.89 -3.08 -30.79
C PRO A 312 4.57 -4.42 -30.49
N TRP A 313 5.87 -4.42 -30.17
CA TRP A 313 6.66 -5.63 -29.90
C TRP A 313 6.67 -6.04 -28.42
N THR A 314 6.10 -5.22 -27.53
CA THR A 314 6.09 -5.48 -26.09
C THR A 314 4.72 -5.19 -25.47
N HIS A 315 4.40 -5.94 -24.42
CA HIS A 315 3.26 -5.64 -23.55
C HIS A 315 3.68 -4.78 -22.34
N ALA A 316 4.91 -4.27 -22.32
CA ALA A 316 5.40 -3.43 -21.24
C ALA A 316 5.45 -1.96 -21.64
N ILE A 317 5.29 -1.10 -20.64
CA ILE A 317 5.51 0.34 -20.73
C ILE A 317 6.79 0.63 -19.97
N ARG A 318 7.81 1.16 -20.64
CA ARG A 318 9.01 1.66 -19.98
C ARG A 318 8.79 3.12 -19.57
N LEU A 319 8.90 3.39 -18.28
CA LEU A 319 8.70 4.70 -17.66
C LEU A 319 10.05 5.26 -17.22
N LEU A 320 10.43 6.42 -17.73
CA LEU A 320 11.71 7.06 -17.45
C LEU A 320 11.51 8.44 -16.83
N PRO A 321 12.35 8.84 -15.85
CA PRO A 321 12.37 10.21 -15.35
C PRO A 321 12.82 11.20 -16.43
N LEU A 322 12.18 12.37 -16.49
CA LEU A 322 12.61 13.48 -17.37
C LEU A 322 13.70 14.36 -16.76
N ALA A 323 13.89 14.30 -15.44
CA ALA A 323 14.89 15.04 -14.68
C ALA A 323 15.88 14.10 -13.99
#